data_AF-A0A927F8H6-F1
#
_entry.id   AF-A0A927F8H6-F1
#
_cell.length_a   1.000
_cell.length_b   1.000
_cell.length_c   1.000
_cell.angle_alpha   90.00
_cell.angle_beta   90.00
_cell.angle_gamma   90.00
#
_symmetry.space_group_name_H-M   'P 1'
#
loop_
_entity.id
_entity.type
_entity.pdbx_description
1 polymer ?
#
loop_
_entity_poly.entity_id
_entity_poly.type
_entity_poly.pdbx_seq_one_letter_code
_entity_poly.pdbx_strand_id
1 'polypeptide(L)'
;MKRNSFLSREFVVLALGLVFSVLVVFSAYRYYVWPVAEDIQIASLVEANQNPDKPRVANRSIVVILKDKEQMVCLMLMSWAMIILAYKAYGVSRERAIVSHPFLGISKGERIIPEDALAHYKELKEDVRRTPRLRDKILPEIILAALHRFDSTRSIQDASLAVHERSEMAYDELDSNLGLLRYLAWAIPSVGFIGTVRGIGEALALADEAIRGDISGVTAALGLAFNSTLIALLLSIALMFFLHMLQSKQEKLLIDLKDFATKRVVALMKTPEHEETQISFR
;
A
#
# COMPACT_ATOMS: atom_id res chain seq x y z
N MET A 1 24.72 -13.53 -5.93
CA MET A 1 23.85 -13.95 -7.06
C MET A 1 22.64 -13.03 -7.09
N LYS A 2 22.60 -12.06 -8.01
CA LYS A 2 21.44 -11.18 -8.22
C LYS A 2 20.24 -12.05 -8.60
N ARG A 3 19.29 -12.23 -7.69
CA ARG A 3 18.02 -12.93 -7.95
C ARG A 3 17.29 -12.12 -9.02
N ASN A 4 17.06 -12.71 -10.21
CA ASN A 4 16.40 -12.06 -11.33
C ASN A 4 15.10 -11.37 -10.87
N SER A 5 15.15 -10.03 -10.83
CA SER A 5 14.10 -9.15 -10.29
C SER A 5 12.75 -9.30 -11.00
N PHE A 6 12.77 -9.76 -12.26
CA PHE A 6 11.59 -9.88 -13.13
C PHE A 6 10.54 -10.93 -12.71
N LEU A 7 10.86 -11.82 -11.76
CA LEU A 7 9.94 -12.83 -11.22
C LEU A 7 9.85 -12.75 -9.69
N SER A 8 10.05 -11.58 -9.10
CA SER A 8 9.76 -11.41 -7.67
C SER A 8 8.27 -11.68 -7.42
N ARG A 9 7.94 -12.30 -6.28
CA ARG A 9 6.55 -12.55 -5.89
C ARG A 9 5.71 -11.27 -5.93
N GLU A 10 6.33 -10.15 -5.56
CA GLU A 10 5.72 -8.84 -5.64
C GLU A 10 5.39 -8.45 -7.08
N PHE A 11 6.34 -8.54 -8.01
CA PHE A 11 6.10 -8.24 -9.42
C PHE A 11 4.93 -9.07 -9.99
N VAL A 12 4.87 -10.37 -9.67
CA VAL A 12 3.79 -11.25 -10.11
C VAL A 12 2.43 -10.78 -9.57
N VAL A 13 2.36 -10.38 -8.30
CA VAL A 13 1.12 -9.85 -7.70
C VAL A 13 0.73 -8.52 -8.34
N LEU A 14 1.69 -7.63 -8.60
CA LEU A 14 1.44 -6.35 -9.27
C LEU A 14 0.89 -6.56 -10.69
N ALA A 15 1.56 -7.38 -11.50
CA ALA A 15 1.21 -7.62 -12.90
C ALA A 15 -0.12 -8.38 -13.05
N LEU A 16 -0.30 -9.49 -12.31
CA LEU A 16 -1.55 -10.25 -12.34
C LEU A 16 -2.71 -9.45 -11.74
N GLY A 17 -2.45 -8.65 -10.70
CA GLY A 17 -3.45 -7.77 -10.10
C GLY A 17 -3.97 -6.71 -11.09
N LEU A 18 -3.10 -6.17 -11.95
CA LEU A 18 -3.50 -5.24 -13.01
C LEU A 18 -4.39 -5.94 -14.04
N VAL A 19 -3.93 -7.08 -14.58
CA VAL A 19 -4.69 -7.86 -15.57
C VAL A 19 -6.06 -8.25 -15.01
N PHE A 20 -6.09 -8.75 -13.78
CA PHE A 20 -7.34 -9.09 -13.10
C PHE A 20 -8.27 -7.88 -12.95
N SER A 21 -7.74 -6.73 -12.53
CA SER A 21 -8.55 -5.51 -12.38
C SER A 21 -9.13 -5.03 -13.69
N VAL A 22 -8.34 -5.06 -14.78
CA VAL A 22 -8.82 -4.72 -16.12
C VAL A 22 -9.92 -5.68 -16.56
N LEU A 23 -9.70 -6.99 -16.45
CA LEU A 23 -10.67 -8.00 -16.89
C LEU A 23 -11.98 -7.91 -16.11
N VAL A 24 -11.92 -7.78 -14.78
CA VAL A 24 -13.11 -7.72 -13.92
C VAL A 24 -13.91 -6.45 -14.18
N VAL A 25 -13.26 -5.29 -14.17
CA VAL A 25 -13.96 -4.01 -14.38
C VAL A 25 -14.50 -3.95 -15.80
N PHE A 26 -13.72 -4.34 -16.81
CA PHE A 26 -14.19 -4.36 -18.19
C PHE A 26 -15.40 -5.30 -18.38
N SER A 27 -15.37 -6.48 -17.76
CA SER A 27 -16.50 -7.42 -17.81
C SER A 27 -17.74 -6.83 -17.13
N ALA A 28 -17.59 -6.21 -15.96
CA ALA A 28 -18.70 -5.53 -15.28
C ALA A 28 -19.29 -4.40 -16.15
N TYR A 29 -18.45 -3.65 -16.86
CA TYR A 29 -18.92 -2.62 -17.79
C TYR A 29 -19.67 -3.21 -18.97
N ARG A 30 -19.09 -4.24 -19.60
CA ARG A 30 -19.63 -4.87 -20.80
C ARG A 30 -20.98 -5.56 -20.59
N TYR A 31 -21.13 -6.24 -19.45
CA TYR A 31 -22.30 -7.07 -19.18
C TYR A 31 -23.33 -6.43 -18.25
N TYR A 32 -22.98 -5.36 -17.54
CA TYR A 32 -23.90 -4.72 -16.59
C TYR A 32 -24.00 -3.21 -16.79
N VAL A 33 -22.90 -2.45 -16.70
CA VAL A 33 -22.99 -0.97 -16.66
C VAL A 33 -23.56 -0.40 -17.97
N TRP A 34 -23.02 -0.78 -19.12
CA TRP A 34 -23.53 -0.28 -20.40
C TRP A 34 -24.96 -0.72 -20.73
N PRO A 35 -25.32 -2.01 -20.67
CA PRO A 35 -26.69 -2.41 -21.01
C PRO A 35 -27.73 -1.75 -20.09
N VAL A 36 -27.47 -1.71 -18.78
CA VAL A 36 -28.40 -1.08 -17.82
C VAL A 36 -28.46 0.44 -18.02
N ALA A 37 -27.34 1.09 -18.34
CA ALA A 37 -27.34 2.53 -18.62
C ALA A 37 -28.11 2.88 -19.91
N GLU A 38 -28.04 2.02 -20.93
CA GLU A 38 -28.81 2.15 -22.18
C GLU A 38 -30.31 1.97 -21.91
N ASP A 39 -30.70 0.93 -21.17
CA ASP A 39 -32.10 0.67 -20.82
C ASP A 39 -32.74 1.85 -20.06
N ILE A 40 -32.02 2.41 -19.07
CA ILE A 40 -32.50 3.56 -18.29
C ILE A 40 -32.64 4.81 -19.18
N GLN A 41 -31.71 5.01 -20.11
CA GLN A 41 -31.79 6.13 -21.06
C GLN A 41 -32.98 5.97 -21.99
N ILE A 42 -33.18 4.79 -22.57
CA ILE A 42 -34.33 4.50 -23.44
C ILE A 42 -35.65 4.70 -22.67
N ALA A 43 -35.76 4.19 -21.45
CA ALA A 43 -36.94 4.39 -20.61
C ALA A 43 -37.24 5.88 -20.36
N SER A 44 -36.20 6.68 -20.07
CA SER A 44 -36.35 8.13 -19.89
C SER A 44 -36.75 8.87 -21.18
N LEU A 45 -36.27 8.41 -22.34
CA LEU A 45 -36.64 8.96 -23.64
C LEU A 45 -38.08 8.62 -24.01
N VAL A 46 -38.52 7.39 -23.74
CA VAL A 46 -39.92 6.96 -23.94
C VAL A 46 -40.86 7.77 -23.06
N GLU A 47 -40.54 7.98 -21.78
CA GLU A 47 -41.37 8.79 -20.88
C GLU A 47 -41.43 10.25 -21.34
N ALA A 48 -40.32 10.82 -21.81
CA ALA A 48 -40.27 12.19 -22.34
C ALA A 48 -41.10 12.36 -23.63
N ASN A 49 -41.14 11.35 -24.50
CA ASN A 49 -41.98 11.37 -25.72
C ASN A 49 -43.47 11.18 -25.41
N GLN A 50 -43.80 10.40 -24.38
CA GLN A 50 -45.20 10.15 -23.99
C GLN A 50 -45.82 11.32 -23.20
N ASN A 51 -45.01 12.08 -22.46
CA ASN A 51 -45.48 13.19 -21.63
C ASN A 51 -44.68 14.48 -21.92
N PRO A 52 -44.94 15.19 -23.03
CA PRO A 52 -44.20 16.40 -23.40
C PRO A 52 -44.34 17.55 -22.41
N ASP A 53 -45.44 17.60 -21.64
CA ASP A 53 -45.68 18.63 -20.62
C ASP A 53 -44.99 18.35 -19.27
N LYS A 54 -44.43 17.14 -19.07
CA LYS A 54 -43.66 16.85 -17.86
C LYS A 54 -42.25 17.46 -17.98
N PRO A 55 -41.75 18.14 -16.95
CA PRO A 55 -40.36 18.58 -16.91
C PRO A 55 -39.43 17.38 -17.09
N ARG A 56 -38.47 17.46 -18.02
CA ARG A 56 -37.46 16.41 -18.21
C ARG A 56 -36.56 16.34 -16.96
N VAL A 57 -36.81 15.37 -16.09
CA VAL A 57 -35.94 15.08 -14.96
C VAL A 57 -34.92 14.03 -15.43
N ALA A 58 -33.66 14.42 -15.53
CA ALA A 58 -32.59 13.49 -15.86
C ALA A 58 -32.49 12.42 -14.75
N ASN A 59 -32.69 11.15 -15.10
CA ASN A 59 -32.61 10.04 -14.15
C ASN A 59 -31.13 9.81 -13.76
N ARG A 60 -30.73 10.33 -12.60
CA ARG A 60 -29.34 10.26 -12.08
C ARG A 60 -29.07 8.97 -11.31
N SER A 61 -29.33 7.82 -11.94
CA SER A 61 -28.96 6.54 -11.34
C SER A 61 -27.43 6.40 -11.30
N ILE A 62 -26.92 5.68 -10.29
CA ILE A 62 -25.46 5.46 -10.13
C ILE A 62 -24.85 4.83 -11.38
N VAL A 63 -25.58 3.93 -12.04
CA VAL A 63 -25.12 3.25 -13.27
C VAL A 63 -24.98 4.23 -14.43
N VAL A 64 -25.90 5.19 -14.57
CA VAL A 64 -25.81 6.26 -15.59
C VAL A 64 -24.64 7.20 -15.31
N ILE A 65 -24.32 7.46 -14.04
CA ILE A 65 -23.14 8.27 -13.63
C ILE A 65 -21.82 7.54 -13.96
N LEU A 66 -21.79 6.20 -13.90
CA LEU A 66 -20.59 5.39 -14.11
C LEU A 66 -20.32 5.01 -15.56
N LYS A 67 -21.25 5.29 -16.49
CA LYS A 67 -21.21 4.72 -17.85
C LYS A 67 -19.99 5.11 -18.70
N ASP A 68 -19.38 6.26 -18.42
CA ASP A 68 -18.32 6.80 -19.28
C ASP A 68 -16.96 6.11 -19.06
N LYS A 69 -16.06 6.30 -20.03
CA LYS A 69 -14.79 5.57 -20.12
C LYS A 69 -13.82 5.96 -19.02
N GLU A 70 -13.87 7.21 -18.56
CA GLU A 70 -13.00 7.74 -17.51
C GLU A 70 -13.26 7.07 -16.16
N GLN A 71 -14.53 6.90 -15.79
CA GLN A 71 -14.96 6.19 -14.59
C GLN A 71 -14.50 4.73 -14.65
N MET A 72 -14.59 4.10 -15.81
CA MET A 72 -14.10 2.73 -16.02
C MET A 72 -12.60 2.63 -15.71
N VAL A 73 -11.78 3.54 -16.25
CA VAL A 73 -10.33 3.57 -15.99
C VAL A 73 -10.05 3.86 -14.51
N CYS A 74 -10.75 4.81 -13.89
CA CYS A 74 -10.62 5.10 -12.46
C CYS A 74 -10.92 3.86 -11.60
N LEU A 75 -11.95 3.09 -11.95
CA LEU A 75 -12.30 1.84 -11.25
C LEU A 75 -11.27 0.73 -11.48
N MET A 76 -10.67 0.63 -12.67
CA MET A 76 -9.56 -0.30 -12.93
C MET A 76 -8.36 0.03 -12.06
N LEU A 77 -7.96 1.30 -11.99
CA LEU A 77 -6.85 1.76 -11.16
C LEU A 77 -7.15 1.57 -9.67
N MET A 78 -8.37 1.87 -9.23
CA MET A 78 -8.81 1.65 -7.85
C MET A 78 -8.77 0.18 -7.47
N SER A 79 -9.35 -0.71 -8.28
CA SER A 79 -9.33 -2.16 -8.05
C SER A 79 -7.89 -2.67 -7.94
N TRP A 80 -7.02 -2.21 -8.85
CA TRP A 80 -5.62 -2.60 -8.83
C TRP A 80 -4.91 -2.11 -7.56
N ALA A 81 -5.09 -0.85 -7.19
CA ALA A 81 -4.55 -0.28 -5.95
C ALA A 81 -5.03 -1.06 -4.72
N MET A 82 -6.31 -1.43 -4.65
CA MET A 82 -6.86 -2.20 -3.53
C MET A 82 -6.26 -3.60 -3.42
N ILE A 83 -5.96 -4.27 -4.54
CA ILE A 83 -5.27 -5.58 -4.53
C ILE A 83 -3.85 -5.44 -3.98
N ILE A 84 -3.10 -4.43 -4.43
CA ILE A 84 -1.74 -4.15 -3.96
C ILE A 84 -1.77 -3.83 -2.46
N LEU A 85 -2.72 -3.00 -2.04
CA LEU A 85 -2.89 -2.59 -0.65
C LEU A 85 -3.22 -3.77 0.25
N ALA A 86 -4.14 -4.65 -0.17
CA ALA A 86 -4.48 -5.87 0.55
C ALA A 86 -3.28 -6.81 0.68
N TYR A 87 -2.49 -6.98 -0.39
CA TYR A 87 -1.26 -7.77 -0.36
C TYR A 87 -0.25 -7.23 0.65
N LYS A 88 0.02 -5.91 0.63
CA LYS A 88 0.95 -5.27 1.57
C LYS A 88 0.44 -5.30 3.01
N ALA A 89 -0.85 -5.05 3.22
CA ALA A 89 -1.49 -5.15 4.54
C ALA A 89 -1.37 -6.56 5.12
N TYR A 90 -1.58 -7.59 4.30
CA TYR A 90 -1.38 -8.98 4.71
C TYR A 90 0.08 -9.27 5.06
N GLY A 91 1.03 -8.71 4.31
CA GLY A 91 2.46 -8.77 4.63
C GLY A 91 2.78 -8.23 6.02
N VAL A 92 2.29 -7.04 6.35
CA VAL A 92 2.45 -6.39 7.67
C VAL A 92 1.86 -7.24 8.79
N SER A 93 0.66 -7.78 8.59
CA SER A 93 0.02 -8.67 9.57
C SER A 93 0.84 -9.95 9.82
N ARG A 94 1.45 -10.52 8.77
CA ARG A 94 2.33 -11.69 8.91
C ARG A 94 3.65 -11.35 9.61
N GLU A 95 4.18 -10.16 9.40
CA GLU A 95 5.37 -9.68 10.10
C GLU A 95 5.11 -9.57 11.61
N ARG A 96 3.96 -9.02 11.98
CA ARG A 96 3.55 -8.90 13.39
C ARG A 96 3.41 -10.24 14.09
N ALA A 97 2.93 -11.27 13.39
CA ALA A 97 2.77 -12.61 13.97
C ALA A 97 4.10 -13.24 14.42
N ILE A 98 5.21 -12.84 13.81
CA ILE A 98 6.55 -13.41 14.03
C ILE A 98 7.17 -12.91 15.35
N VAL A 99 6.70 -11.79 15.91
CA VAL A 99 7.13 -11.29 17.22
C VAL A 99 6.92 -12.32 18.35
N SER A 100 5.95 -13.21 18.20
CA SER A 100 5.69 -14.30 19.16
C SER A 100 6.70 -15.44 19.10
N HIS A 101 7.55 -15.49 18.07
CA HIS A 101 8.56 -16.53 17.93
C HIS A 101 9.67 -16.32 18.96
N PRO A 102 10.09 -17.37 19.70
CA PRO A 102 11.28 -17.28 20.55
C PRO A 102 12.52 -17.20 19.63
N PHE A 103 13.10 -16.00 19.47
CA PHE A 103 14.31 -15.80 18.65
C PHE A 103 15.60 -16.14 19.38
N LEU A 104 15.56 -16.07 20.72
CA LEU A 104 16.70 -16.35 21.57
C LEU A 104 16.19 -17.25 22.70
N GLY A 105 16.81 -18.41 22.85
CA GLY A 105 16.53 -19.36 23.94
C GLY A 105 17.10 -18.91 25.28
N ILE A 106 17.07 -17.61 25.58
CA ILE A 106 17.70 -17.05 26.78
C ILE A 106 16.82 -17.33 27.99
N SER A 107 17.39 -18.01 28.98
CA SER A 107 16.72 -18.32 30.24
C SER A 107 16.49 -17.05 31.05
N LYS A 108 15.46 -17.02 31.91
CA LYS A 108 15.20 -15.85 32.76
C LYS A 108 16.44 -15.53 33.62
N GLY A 109 17.04 -14.36 33.39
CA GLY A 109 18.19 -13.86 34.16
C GLY A 109 19.55 -14.03 33.48
N GLU A 110 19.61 -14.72 32.33
CA GLU A 110 20.84 -14.89 31.54
C GLU A 110 21.20 -13.59 30.79
N ARG A 111 22.51 -13.32 30.69
CA ARG A 111 23.08 -12.13 30.06
C ARG A 111 23.90 -12.55 28.84
N ILE A 112 23.89 -11.72 27.80
CA ILE A 112 24.67 -11.93 26.59
C ILE A 112 26.02 -11.24 26.77
N ILE A 113 27.09 -12.00 26.93
CA ILE A 113 28.47 -11.48 26.88
C ILE A 113 28.98 -11.50 25.43
N PRO A 114 29.99 -10.68 25.08
CA PRO A 114 30.49 -10.62 23.71
C PRO A 114 30.93 -11.99 23.15
N GLU A 115 31.50 -12.84 24.00
CA GLU A 115 31.99 -14.17 23.63
C GLU A 115 30.86 -15.12 23.19
N ASP A 116 29.68 -14.97 23.79
CA ASP A 116 28.48 -15.77 23.49
C ASP A 116 27.65 -15.16 22.35
N ALA A 117 27.84 -13.88 22.03
CA ALA A 117 27.09 -13.17 21.01
C ALA A 117 27.23 -13.81 19.62
N LEU A 118 28.43 -14.30 19.27
CA LEU A 118 28.66 -15.01 18.02
C LEU A 118 27.95 -16.37 17.98
N ALA A 119 27.85 -17.06 19.12
CA ALA A 119 27.13 -18.34 19.21
C ALA A 119 25.64 -18.12 18.95
N HIS A 120 25.02 -17.16 19.64
CA HIS A 120 23.62 -16.78 19.41
C HIS A 120 23.37 -16.27 17.98
N TYR A 121 24.31 -15.51 17.40
CA TYR A 121 24.21 -15.09 15.99
C TYR A 121 24.14 -16.29 15.04
N LYS A 122 25.03 -17.28 15.23
CA LYS A 122 25.07 -18.49 14.38
C LYS A 122 23.80 -19.32 14.56
N GLU A 123 23.33 -19.49 15.80
CA GLU A 123 22.10 -20.22 16.10
C GLU A 123 20.88 -19.58 15.42
N LEU A 124 20.67 -18.28 15.62
CA LEU A 124 19.57 -17.55 14.99
C LEU A 124 19.67 -17.57 13.46
N LYS A 125 20.88 -17.44 12.90
CA LYS A 125 21.08 -17.49 11.45
C LYS A 125 20.74 -18.86 10.88
N GLU A 126 21.07 -19.94 11.58
CA GLU A 126 20.69 -21.29 11.19
C GLU A 126 19.19 -21.55 11.37
N ASP A 127 18.55 -21.00 12.40
CA ASP A 127 17.08 -21.06 12.54
C ASP A 127 16.37 -20.30 11.40
N VAL A 128 16.81 -19.09 11.07
CA VAL A 128 16.31 -18.33 9.90
C VAL A 128 16.48 -19.12 8.60
N ARG A 129 17.60 -19.85 8.46
CA ARG A 129 17.81 -20.74 7.31
C ARG A 129 16.87 -21.93 7.32
N ARG A 130 16.65 -22.58 8.46
CA ARG A 130 15.79 -23.78 8.57
C ARG A 130 14.31 -23.46 8.47
N THR A 131 13.89 -22.30 8.99
CA THR A 131 12.49 -21.91 9.13
C THR A 131 12.09 -20.92 8.02
N PRO A 132 11.40 -21.35 6.94
CA PRO A 132 11.11 -20.48 5.81
C PRO A 132 10.24 -19.26 6.15
N ARG A 133 9.52 -19.32 7.28
CA ARG A 133 8.67 -18.21 7.77
C ARG A 133 9.48 -17.03 8.32
N LEU A 134 10.72 -17.27 8.73
CA LEU A 134 11.63 -16.26 9.29
C LEU A 134 12.54 -15.62 8.24
N ARG A 135 12.58 -16.18 7.02
CA ARG A 135 13.37 -15.63 5.92
C ARG A 135 12.77 -14.32 5.42
N ASP A 136 13.64 -13.37 5.10
CA ASP A 136 13.29 -12.03 4.58
C ASP A 136 12.35 -11.28 5.55
N LYS A 137 12.63 -11.39 6.86
CA LYS A 137 11.86 -10.77 7.94
C LYS A 137 12.69 -9.73 8.67
N ILE A 138 12.05 -8.64 9.04
CA ILE A 138 12.70 -7.45 9.59
C ILE A 138 13.32 -7.76 10.95
N LEU A 139 12.58 -8.43 11.84
CA LEU A 139 13.02 -8.66 13.22
C LEU A 139 14.28 -9.54 13.31
N PRO A 140 14.36 -10.72 12.66
CA PRO A 140 15.59 -11.51 12.65
C PRO A 140 16.80 -10.74 12.11
N GLU A 141 16.62 -9.92 11.06
CA GLU A 141 17.71 -9.12 10.49
C GLU A 141 18.22 -8.05 11.46
N ILE A 142 17.31 -7.39 12.19
CA ILE A 142 17.66 -6.45 13.26
C ILE A 142 18.46 -7.15 14.37
N ILE A 143 17.99 -8.31 14.85
CA ILE A 143 18.64 -9.05 15.95
C ILE A 143 20.02 -9.56 15.51
N LEU A 144 20.13 -10.12 14.30
CA LEU A 144 21.40 -10.59 13.75
C LEU A 144 22.42 -9.46 13.63
N ALA A 145 21.99 -8.26 13.21
CA ALA A 145 22.87 -7.10 13.13
C ALA A 145 23.36 -6.64 14.51
N ALA A 146 22.48 -6.64 15.51
CA ALA A 146 22.83 -6.30 16.89
C ALA A 146 23.88 -7.26 17.46
N LEU A 147 23.64 -8.57 17.34
CA LEU A 147 24.55 -9.62 17.84
C LEU A 147 25.90 -9.57 17.14
N HIS A 148 25.91 -9.45 15.82
CA HIS A 148 27.16 -9.36 15.05
C HIS A 148 27.96 -8.09 15.39
N ARG A 149 27.28 -6.96 15.58
CA ARG A 149 27.96 -5.71 15.97
C ARG A 149 28.54 -5.83 17.39
N PHE A 150 27.78 -6.38 18.32
CA PHE A 150 28.22 -6.57 19.71
C PHE A 150 29.43 -7.50 19.82
N ASP A 151 29.42 -8.63 19.10
CA ASP A 151 30.56 -9.55 18.99
C ASP A 151 31.83 -8.81 18.50
N SER A 152 31.68 -7.99 17.45
CA SER A 152 32.82 -7.32 16.82
C SER A 152 33.40 -6.17 17.64
N THR A 153 32.56 -5.37 18.31
CA THR A 153 32.99 -4.13 18.96
C THR A 153 33.00 -4.17 20.48
N ARG A 154 32.41 -5.22 21.08
CA ARG A 154 32.21 -5.35 22.54
C ARG A 154 31.53 -4.13 23.16
N SER A 155 30.70 -3.42 22.40
CA SER A 155 30.03 -2.19 22.81
C SER A 155 28.51 -2.34 22.70
N ILE A 156 27.81 -2.13 23.82
CA ILE A 156 26.34 -2.16 23.88
C ILE A 156 25.76 -0.98 23.08
N GLN A 157 26.46 0.16 23.10
CA GLN A 157 26.09 1.36 22.34
C GLN A 157 26.11 1.07 20.84
N ASP A 158 27.14 0.39 20.34
CA ASP A 158 27.24 0.04 18.92
C ASP A 158 26.16 -0.96 18.52
N ALA A 159 25.84 -1.93 19.38
CA ALA A 159 24.77 -2.89 19.14
C ALA A 159 23.40 -2.20 19.05
N SER A 160 23.14 -1.24 19.95
CA SER A 160 21.94 -0.39 19.92
C SER A 160 21.87 0.45 18.64
N LEU A 161 23.00 1.03 18.22
CA LEU A 161 23.09 1.77 16.96
C LEU A 161 22.78 0.86 15.76
N ALA A 162 23.31 -0.36 15.74
CA ALA A 162 23.03 -1.33 14.67
C ALA A 162 21.53 -1.71 14.60
N VAL A 163 20.85 -1.84 15.74
CA VAL A 163 19.39 -2.02 15.80
C VAL A 163 18.68 -0.82 15.15
N HIS A 164 19.08 0.40 15.49
CA HIS A 164 18.49 1.61 14.94
C HIS A 164 18.71 1.71 13.42
N GLU A 165 19.95 1.60 12.94
CA GLU A 165 20.30 1.68 11.52
C GLU A 165 19.52 0.66 10.69
N ARG A 166 19.41 -0.59 11.17
CA ARG A 166 18.66 -1.63 10.46
C ARG A 166 17.15 -1.39 10.48
N SER A 167 16.63 -0.81 11.55
CA SER A 167 15.22 -0.42 11.61
C SER A 167 14.92 0.70 10.61
N GLU A 168 15.77 1.73 10.52
CA GLU A 168 15.59 2.83 9.55
C GLU A 168 15.69 2.32 8.10
N MET A 169 16.68 1.47 7.80
CA MET A 169 16.77 0.84 6.47
C MET A 169 15.50 0.06 6.10
N ALA A 170 14.93 -0.68 7.05
CA ALA A 170 13.68 -1.41 6.83
C ALA A 170 12.48 -0.46 6.66
N TYR A 171 12.47 0.68 7.35
CA TYR A 171 11.47 1.73 7.14
C TYR A 171 11.51 2.26 5.72
N ASP A 172 12.69 2.69 5.27
CA ASP A 172 12.89 3.27 3.94
C ASP A 172 12.49 2.30 2.83
N GLU A 173 12.79 1.01 3.01
CA GLU A 173 12.35 -0.03 2.07
C GLU A 173 10.81 -0.18 2.06
N LEU A 174 10.16 -0.23 3.23
CA LEU A 174 8.69 -0.29 3.31
C LEU A 174 8.03 0.96 2.70
N ASP A 175 8.59 2.15 2.94
CA ASP A 175 8.09 3.42 2.40
C ASP A 175 8.25 3.50 0.89
N SER A 176 9.43 3.15 0.37
CA SER A 176 9.73 3.12 -1.07
C SER A 176 8.79 2.16 -1.81
N ASN A 177 8.51 1.01 -1.19
CA ASN A 177 7.58 0.01 -1.71
C ASN A 177 6.12 0.49 -1.80
N LEU A 178 5.74 1.61 -1.17
CA LEU A 178 4.43 2.25 -1.34
C LEU A 178 4.39 3.24 -2.51
N GLY A 179 5.51 3.50 -3.20
CA GLY A 179 5.60 4.48 -4.29
C GLY A 179 4.56 4.26 -5.39
N LEU A 180 4.32 3.01 -5.81
CA LEU A 180 3.29 2.69 -6.80
C LEU A 180 1.87 3.03 -6.31
N LEU A 181 1.56 2.80 -5.03
CA LEU A 181 0.26 3.15 -4.46
C LEU A 181 0.05 4.67 -4.42
N ARG A 182 1.10 5.45 -4.08
CA ARG A 182 1.07 6.93 -4.14
C ARG A 182 0.85 7.42 -5.57
N TYR A 183 1.55 6.81 -6.53
CA TYR A 183 1.35 7.12 -7.95
C TYR A 183 -0.10 6.87 -8.38
N LEU A 184 -0.69 5.72 -8.02
CA LEU A 184 -2.08 5.41 -8.35
C LEU A 184 -3.08 6.36 -7.68
N ALA A 185 -2.84 6.74 -6.42
CA ALA A 185 -3.67 7.70 -5.70
C ALA A 185 -3.67 9.09 -6.35
N TRP A 186 -2.55 9.49 -6.96
CA TRP A 186 -2.45 10.71 -7.77
C TRP A 186 -3.06 10.55 -9.17
N ALA A 187 -2.88 9.39 -9.81
CA ALA A 187 -3.33 9.15 -11.18
C ALA A 187 -4.87 9.14 -11.30
N ILE A 188 -5.60 8.62 -10.31
CA ILE A 188 -7.07 8.54 -10.34
C ILE A 188 -7.71 9.95 -10.50
N PRO A 189 -7.38 10.96 -9.65
CA PRO A 189 -7.83 12.34 -9.86
C PRO A 189 -7.45 12.92 -11.22
N SER A 190 -6.24 12.62 -11.74
CA SER A 190 -5.81 13.08 -13.05
C SER A 190 -6.68 12.52 -14.18
N VAL A 191 -7.07 11.25 -14.12
CA VAL A 191 -8.03 10.66 -15.07
C VAL A 191 -9.39 11.34 -14.96
N GLY A 192 -9.85 11.62 -13.74
CA GLY A 192 -11.07 12.40 -13.51
C GLY A 192 -11.04 13.77 -14.20
N PHE A 193 -9.93 14.50 -14.01
CA PHE A 193 -9.69 15.80 -14.63
C PHE A 193 -9.65 15.72 -16.17
N ILE A 194 -9.05 14.67 -16.74
CA ILE A 194 -9.08 14.43 -18.20
C ILE A 194 -10.53 14.34 -18.71
N GLY A 195 -11.40 13.62 -18.00
CA GLY A 195 -12.82 13.54 -18.37
C GLY A 195 -13.55 14.88 -18.24
N THR A 196 -13.17 15.72 -17.28
CA THR A 196 -13.68 17.09 -17.17
C THR A 196 -13.24 17.96 -18.34
N VAL A 197 -11.96 17.92 -18.71
CA VAL A 197 -11.44 18.64 -19.88
C VAL A 197 -12.15 18.17 -21.15
N ARG A 198 -12.36 16.86 -21.32
CA ARG A 198 -13.11 16.31 -22.45
C ARG A 198 -14.55 16.81 -22.47
N GLY A 199 -15.28 16.67 -21.37
CA GLY A 199 -16.69 17.05 -21.31
C GLY A 199 -16.93 18.55 -21.48
N ILE A 200 -16.04 19.40 -20.96
CA ILE A 200 -16.10 20.85 -21.21
C ILE A 200 -15.77 21.16 -22.67
N GLY A 201 -14.74 20.52 -23.24
CA GLY A 201 -14.40 20.70 -24.66
C GLY A 201 -15.55 20.32 -25.59
N GLU A 202 -16.23 19.21 -25.29
CA GLU A 202 -17.42 18.74 -26.01
C GLU A 202 -18.60 19.71 -25.85
N ALA A 203 -18.82 20.24 -24.63
CA ALA A 203 -19.85 21.25 -24.38
C ALA A 203 -19.61 22.54 -25.19
N LEU A 204 -18.36 23.00 -25.28
CA LEU A 204 -17.99 24.20 -26.05
C LEU A 204 -18.16 24.00 -27.56
N ALA A 205 -17.94 22.78 -28.07
CA ALA A 205 -18.18 22.46 -29.47
C ALA A 205 -19.67 22.55 -29.85
N LEU A 206 -20.57 22.42 -28.87
CA LEU A 206 -22.03 22.48 -29.03
C LEU A 206 -22.60 23.87 -28.72
N ALA A 207 -21.75 24.89 -28.57
CA ALA A 207 -22.18 26.24 -28.19
C ALA A 207 -23.15 26.87 -29.21
N ASP A 208 -22.94 26.64 -30.51
CA ASP A 208 -23.82 27.18 -31.56
C ASP A 208 -25.24 26.61 -31.50
N GLU A 209 -25.38 25.32 -31.18
CA GLU A 209 -26.68 24.66 -30.99
C GLU A 209 -27.40 25.21 -29.75
N ALA A 210 -26.65 25.44 -28.67
CA ALA A 210 -27.17 26.06 -27.46
C ALA A 210 -27.68 27.49 -27.70
N ILE A 211 -26.98 28.29 -28.51
CA ILE A 211 -27.43 29.63 -28.91
C ILE A 211 -28.73 29.56 -29.71
N ARG A 212 -28.90 28.52 -30.53
CA ARG A 212 -30.14 28.27 -31.30
C ARG A 212 -31.28 27.70 -30.45
N GLY A 213 -31.05 27.47 -29.16
CA GLY A 213 -32.06 27.06 -28.18
C GLY A 213 -32.00 25.60 -27.76
N ASP A 214 -31.12 24.76 -28.33
CA ASP A 214 -30.94 23.38 -27.89
C ASP A 214 -29.72 23.22 -26.98
N ILE A 215 -29.96 23.22 -25.67
CA ILE A 215 -28.92 23.05 -24.65
C ILE A 215 -28.72 21.59 -24.22
N SER A 216 -29.42 20.64 -24.84
CA SER A 216 -29.42 19.24 -24.40
C SER A 216 -28.03 18.63 -24.49
N GLY A 217 -27.33 18.87 -25.60
CA GLY A 217 -25.96 18.41 -25.82
C GLY A 217 -24.96 19.00 -24.83
N VAL A 218 -25.03 20.32 -24.61
CA VAL A 218 -24.21 21.02 -23.60
C VAL A 218 -24.43 20.45 -22.19
N THR A 219 -25.70 20.20 -21.82
CA THR A 219 -26.05 19.65 -20.51
C THR A 219 -25.50 18.25 -20.31
N ALA A 220 -25.55 17.39 -21.34
CA ALA A 220 -25.00 16.04 -21.29
C ALA A 220 -23.46 16.06 -21.15
N ALA A 221 -22.78 16.91 -21.94
CA ALA A 221 -21.32 17.04 -21.93
C ALA A 221 -20.79 17.60 -20.59
N LEU A 222 -21.49 18.58 -20.01
CA LEU A 222 -21.18 19.06 -18.65
C LEU A 222 -21.47 17.98 -17.59
N GLY A 223 -22.54 17.20 -17.75
CA GLY A 223 -22.86 16.07 -16.87
C GLY A 223 -21.73 15.05 -16.81
N LEU A 224 -21.19 14.65 -17.97
CA LEU A 224 -19.98 13.84 -18.07
C LEU A 224 -18.81 14.47 -17.31
N ALA A 225 -18.55 15.76 -17.55
CA ALA A 225 -17.43 16.46 -16.94
C ALA A 225 -17.49 16.44 -15.40
N PHE A 226 -18.67 16.70 -14.82
CA PHE A 226 -18.88 16.66 -13.37
C PHE A 226 -18.81 15.23 -12.81
N ASN A 227 -19.43 14.26 -13.49
CA ASN A 227 -19.44 12.87 -13.05
C ASN A 227 -18.03 12.27 -13.01
N SER A 228 -17.21 12.55 -14.03
CA SER A 228 -15.82 12.08 -14.09
C SER A 228 -15.00 12.55 -12.89
N THR A 229 -15.05 13.85 -12.56
CA THR A 229 -14.33 14.40 -11.41
C THR A 229 -14.90 13.90 -10.08
N LEU A 230 -16.23 13.87 -9.94
CA LEU A 230 -16.88 13.41 -8.71
C LEU A 230 -16.44 11.98 -8.35
N ILE A 231 -16.53 11.05 -9.30
CA ILE A 231 -16.16 9.65 -9.07
C ILE A 231 -14.67 9.52 -8.80
N ALA A 232 -13.81 10.19 -9.57
CA ALA A 232 -12.37 10.14 -9.35
C ALA A 232 -11.96 10.64 -7.96
N LEU A 233 -12.54 11.75 -7.48
CA LEU A 233 -12.26 12.29 -6.16
C LEU A 233 -12.74 11.36 -5.05
N LEU A 234 -13.96 10.80 -5.17
CA LEU A 234 -14.48 9.85 -4.17
C LEU A 234 -13.59 8.61 -4.06
N LEU A 235 -13.17 8.04 -5.18
CA LEU A 235 -12.26 6.88 -5.20
C LEU A 235 -10.88 7.23 -4.64
N SER A 236 -10.34 8.40 -4.97
CA SER A 236 -9.03 8.87 -4.47
C SER A 236 -9.04 9.09 -2.96
N ILE A 237 -10.10 9.71 -2.40
CA ILE A 237 -10.25 9.90 -0.96
C ILE A 237 -10.28 8.55 -0.24
N ALA A 238 -11.06 7.60 -0.75
CA ALA A 238 -11.11 6.25 -0.19
C ALA A 238 -9.74 5.54 -0.25
N LEU A 239 -9.04 5.62 -1.39
CA LEU A 239 -7.72 5.02 -1.54
C LEU A 239 -6.68 5.66 -0.60
N MET A 240 -6.68 6.99 -0.50
CA MET A 240 -5.79 7.74 0.40
C MET A 240 -6.01 7.36 1.86
N PHE A 241 -7.27 7.18 2.28
CA PHE A 241 -7.60 6.70 3.62
C PHE A 241 -6.98 5.32 3.90
N PHE A 242 -7.16 4.35 2.99
CA PHE A 242 -6.58 3.02 3.18
C PHE A 242 -5.05 3.03 3.13
N LEU A 243 -4.46 3.86 2.26
CA LEU A 243 -3.01 4.02 2.17
C LEU A 243 -2.44 4.55 3.49
N HIS A 244 -3.08 5.57 4.06
CA HIS A 244 -2.71 6.12 5.36
C HIS A 244 -2.82 5.07 6.49
N MET A 245 -3.91 4.28 6.51
CA MET A 245 -4.05 3.19 7.48
C MET A 245 -2.94 2.15 7.36
N LEU A 246 -2.50 1.83 6.14
CA LEU A 246 -1.40 0.89 5.91
C LEU A 246 -0.06 1.46 6.41
N GLN A 247 0.25 2.72 6.07
CA GLN A 247 1.45 3.43 6.55
C GLN A 247 1.52 3.43 8.07
N SER A 248 0.44 3.83 8.74
CA SER A 248 0.37 3.84 10.20
C SER A 248 0.62 2.45 10.82
N LYS A 249 0.11 1.38 10.17
CA LYS A 249 0.36 0.01 10.61
C LYS A 249 1.82 -0.42 10.41
N GLN A 250 2.47 0.01 9.32
CA GLN A 250 3.89 -0.26 9.06
C GLN A 250 4.81 0.45 10.05
N GLU A 251 4.58 1.74 10.30
CA GLU A 251 5.30 2.53 11.30
C GLU A 251 5.19 1.89 12.68
N LYS A 252 3.96 1.58 13.11
CA LYS A 252 3.73 0.95 14.42
C LYS A 252 4.42 -0.41 14.53
N LEU A 253 4.34 -1.23 13.49
CA LEU A 253 5.05 -2.51 13.44
C LEU A 253 6.55 -2.30 13.66
N LEU A 254 7.17 -1.39 12.92
CA LEU A 254 8.61 -1.17 13.01
C LEU A 254 9.03 -0.69 14.41
N ILE A 255 8.25 0.22 15.02
CA ILE A 255 8.46 0.67 16.39
C ILE A 255 8.41 -0.52 17.35
N ASP A 256 7.39 -1.38 17.23
CA ASP A 256 7.25 -2.57 18.07
C ASP A 256 8.45 -3.54 17.89
N LEU A 257 8.94 -3.73 16.67
CA LEU A 257 10.11 -4.58 16.39
C LEU A 257 11.40 -4.01 16.97
N LYS A 258 11.61 -2.69 16.84
CA LYS A 258 12.75 -1.98 17.42
C LYS A 258 12.73 -2.08 18.95
N ASP A 259 11.58 -1.84 19.56
CA ASP A 259 11.40 -1.95 21.01
C ASP A 259 11.66 -3.37 21.51
N PHE A 260 11.17 -4.37 20.76
CA PHE A 260 11.47 -5.77 21.05
C PHE A 260 12.97 -6.05 21.04
N ALA A 261 13.69 -5.67 19.97
CA ALA A 261 15.13 -5.90 19.87
C ALA A 261 15.91 -5.19 21.00
N THR A 262 15.55 -3.94 21.31
CA THR A 262 16.19 -3.19 22.39
C THR A 262 15.96 -3.85 23.76
N LYS A 263 14.71 -4.18 24.11
CA LYS A 263 14.36 -4.71 25.44
C LYS A 263 14.73 -6.18 25.64
N ARG A 264 14.67 -7.00 24.59
CA ARG A 264 14.87 -8.46 24.68
C ARG A 264 16.24 -8.92 24.21
N VAL A 265 17.02 -8.06 23.55
CA VAL A 265 18.38 -8.40 23.10
C VAL A 265 19.38 -7.44 23.72
N VAL A 266 19.31 -6.15 23.40
CA VAL A 266 20.32 -5.16 23.82
C VAL A 266 20.36 -5.03 25.35
N ALA A 267 19.21 -4.98 26.03
CA ALA A 267 19.14 -4.88 27.49
C ALA A 267 19.68 -6.11 28.24
N LEU A 268 19.88 -7.24 27.55
CA LEU A 268 20.50 -8.44 28.11
C LEU A 268 22.02 -8.46 27.89
N MET A 269 22.56 -7.59 27.02
CA MET A 269 23.99 -7.51 26.77
C MET A 269 24.73 -6.94 27.99
N LYS A 270 25.90 -7.51 28.29
CA LYS A 270 26.79 -7.03 29.34
C LYS A 270 28.23 -7.10 28.86
N THR A 271 28.98 -6.03 29.05
CA THR A 271 30.42 -6.03 28.86
C THR A 271 31.10 -6.46 30.17
N PRO A 272 32.03 -7.42 30.16
CA PRO A 272 32.83 -7.70 31.35
C PRO A 272 33.63 -6.44 31.70
N GLU A 273 33.47 -5.93 32.93
CA GLU A 273 34.41 -4.94 33.46
C GLU A 273 35.79 -5.59 33.50
N HIS A 274 36.80 -4.97 32.88
CA HIS A 274 38.17 -5.34 33.19
C HIS A 274 38.36 -5.04 34.68
N GLU A 275 38.56 -6.09 35.49
CA GLU A 275 39.23 -5.94 36.78
C GLU A 275 40.52 -5.18 36.49
N GLU A 276 40.54 -3.88 36.79
CA GLU A 276 41.78 -3.15 37.00
C GLU A 276 42.54 -3.97 38.02
N THR A 277 43.53 -4.71 37.52
CA THR A 277 44.51 -5.36 38.36
C THR A 277 45.12 -4.24 39.17
N GLN A 278 44.70 -4.09 40.43
CA GLN A 278 45.43 -3.35 41.44
C GLN A 278 46.78 -4.05 41.55
N ILE A 279 47.70 -3.70 40.65
CA ILE A 279 49.12 -3.88 40.87
C ILE A 279 49.45 -2.81 41.92
N SER A 280 49.10 -3.12 43.17
CA SER A 280 49.70 -2.53 44.35
C SER A 280 51.19 -2.85 44.24
N PHE A 281 51.94 -1.91 43.65
CA PHE A 281 53.37 -1.85 43.85
C PHE A 281 53.56 -1.51 45.33
N ARG A 282 53.92 -2.54 46.09
CA ARG A 282 54.43 -2.44 47.45
C ARG A 282 55.95 -2.36 47.42
#